data_AF-D7DC36-F1
#
_entry.id   AF-D7DC36-F1
#
_cell.length_a   1.000
_cell.length_b   1.000
_cell.length_c   1.000
_cell.angle_alpha   90.00
_cell.angle_beta   90.00
_cell.angle_gamma   90.00
#
_symmetry.space_group_name_H-M   'P 1'
#
loop_
_entity.id
_entity.type
_entity.pdbx_description
1 polymer ?
#
loop_
_entity_poly.entity_id
_entity_poly.type
_entity_poly.pdbx_seq_one_letter_code
_entity_poly.pdbx_strand_id
1 'polypeptide(L)'
;MSDLETRISDLMRACDIIAKRLHGFKRMPGLLIYSSSLIVVYALLLIISYFTRLNELIYLIELLMGLFGSTIIFILHMVILRKLNNHVEVSKYLHSHIEDMLKIINLELSVESYNYLAKFLAVEKAPLEYMPVLLVIPYLSLLTVENPLFSILLIILFLVALPSLLFFQMELFNRHVVYENKIIREVFSRIGNNEYDPYEPFIVGLKDVLLSIITLGIYLIALYAKVDAYLDNHIVKHRRNYRLFKINYIKKSKELLGFTQL
;
A
#
# COMPACT_ATOMS: atom_id res chain seq x y z
N MET A 1 39.41 -11.61 -7.59
CA MET A 1 38.10 -11.98 -7.01
C MET A 1 37.65 -13.26 -7.69
N SER A 2 37.19 -14.25 -6.93
CA SER A 2 36.60 -15.47 -7.49
C SER A 2 35.26 -15.15 -8.17
N ASP A 3 34.81 -15.96 -9.14
CA ASP A 3 33.50 -15.79 -9.82
C ASP A 3 32.34 -15.65 -8.81
N LEU A 4 32.45 -16.37 -7.68
CA LEU A 4 31.48 -16.35 -6.59
C LEU A 4 31.42 -15.00 -5.86
N GLU A 5 32.57 -14.37 -5.59
CA GLU A 5 32.63 -13.04 -4.95
C GLU A 5 32.00 -11.96 -5.83
N THR A 6 32.17 -12.08 -7.16
CA THR A 6 31.57 -11.17 -8.13
C THR A 6 30.04 -11.31 -8.12
N ARG A 7 29.51 -12.54 -8.18
CA ARG A 7 28.06 -12.81 -8.10
C ARG A 7 27.42 -12.28 -6.83
N ILE A 8 28.06 -12.47 -5.67
CA ILE A 8 27.59 -11.93 -4.39
C ILE A 8 27.54 -10.40 -4.44
N SER A 9 28.61 -9.76 -4.95
CA SER A 9 28.69 -8.30 -5.07
C SER A 9 27.58 -7.73 -5.96
N ASP A 10 27.30 -8.37 -7.09
CA ASP A 10 26.27 -7.96 -8.03
C ASP A 10 24.85 -8.07 -7.42
N LEU A 11 24.54 -9.18 -6.76
CA LEU A 11 23.25 -9.36 -6.07
C LEU A 11 23.08 -8.37 -4.91
N MET A 12 24.14 -8.11 -4.14
CA MET A 12 24.11 -7.08 -3.09
C MET A 12 23.88 -5.68 -3.68
N ARG A 13 24.50 -5.37 -4.82
CA ARG A 13 24.29 -4.10 -5.52
C ARG A 13 22.86 -3.98 -6.03
N ALA A 14 22.29 -5.05 -6.58
CA ALA A 14 20.89 -5.11 -6.99
C ALA A 14 19.95 -4.85 -5.81
N CYS A 15 20.18 -5.53 -4.68
CA CYS A 15 19.40 -5.33 -3.45
C CYS A 15 19.54 -3.91 -2.90
N ASP A 16 20.72 -3.29 -2.95
CA ASP A 16 20.93 -1.90 -2.55
C ASP A 16 20.14 -0.91 -3.44
N ILE A 17 20.07 -1.18 -4.75
CA ILE A 17 19.26 -0.38 -5.68
C ILE A 17 17.77 -0.54 -5.36
N ILE A 18 17.30 -1.77 -5.11
CA ILE A 18 15.92 -2.06 -4.74
C ILE A 18 15.55 -1.39 -3.41
N ALA A 19 16.41 -1.49 -2.39
CA ALA A 19 16.22 -0.84 -1.10
C ALA A 19 16.19 0.69 -1.20
N LYS A 20 16.93 1.28 -2.16
CA LYS A 20 16.83 2.72 -2.48
C LYS A 20 15.51 3.06 -3.20
N ARG A 21 15.01 2.19 -4.08
CA ARG A 21 13.70 2.40 -4.75
C ARG A 21 12.54 2.40 -3.77
N LEU A 22 12.61 1.62 -2.69
CA LEU A 22 11.66 1.71 -1.57
C LEU A 22 11.62 3.12 -0.93
N HIS A 23 12.68 3.94 -1.05
CA HIS A 23 12.72 5.31 -0.53
C HIS A 23 11.96 6.33 -1.40
N GLY A 24 11.62 5.98 -2.65
CA GLY A 24 11.05 6.90 -3.63
C GLY A 24 9.63 7.37 -3.31
N PHE A 25 8.98 6.81 -2.29
CA PHE A 25 7.62 7.20 -1.93
C PHE A 25 7.63 8.52 -1.15
N LYS A 26 7.31 9.61 -1.84
CA LYS A 26 6.99 10.87 -1.17
C LYS A 26 5.68 10.70 -0.39
N ARG A 27 5.64 11.17 0.86
CA ARG A 27 4.40 11.30 1.63
C ARG A 27 3.34 12.05 0.84
N MET A 28 2.10 11.69 1.07
CA MET A 28 0.97 12.40 0.46
C MET A 28 0.99 13.87 0.88
N PRO A 29 0.84 14.82 -0.06
CA PRO A 29 0.76 16.23 0.28
C PRO A 29 -0.45 16.47 1.19
N GLY A 30 -0.25 17.14 2.33
CA GLY A 30 -1.34 17.48 3.24
C GLY A 30 -2.46 18.26 2.54
N LEU A 31 -2.11 19.11 1.57
CA LEU A 31 -3.08 19.82 0.72
C LEU A 31 -4.04 18.87 0.01
N LEU A 32 -3.54 17.77 -0.57
CA LEU A 32 -4.36 16.78 -1.25
C LEU A 32 -5.34 16.09 -0.28
N ILE A 33 -4.88 15.81 0.94
CA ILE A 33 -5.70 15.22 2.00
C ILE A 33 -6.79 16.21 2.43
N TYR A 34 -6.47 17.47 2.70
CA TYR A 34 -7.46 18.46 3.11
C TYR A 34 -8.46 18.77 1.99
N SER A 35 -8.00 18.91 0.74
CA SER A 35 -8.89 19.17 -0.39
C SER A 35 -9.84 18.01 -0.71
N SER A 36 -9.56 16.79 -0.26
CA SER A 36 -10.51 15.68 -0.41
C SER A 36 -11.78 15.86 0.44
N SER A 37 -11.76 16.70 1.47
CA SER A 37 -12.94 17.05 2.29
C SER A 37 -14.04 17.79 1.53
N LEU A 38 -13.76 18.31 0.33
CA LEU A 38 -14.78 18.96 -0.51
C LEU A 38 -15.92 18.00 -0.87
N ILE A 39 -15.68 16.68 -0.90
CA ILE A 39 -16.74 15.68 -1.11
C ILE A 39 -17.77 15.69 0.03
N VAL A 40 -17.32 15.98 1.25
CA VAL A 40 -18.17 16.07 2.44
C VAL A 40 -19.01 17.33 2.36
N VAL A 41 -18.39 18.44 1.99
CA VAL A 41 -19.09 19.71 1.76
C VAL A 41 -20.16 19.54 0.69
N TYR A 42 -19.83 18.87 -0.41
CA TYR A 42 -20.80 18.53 -1.45
C TYR A 42 -21.95 17.66 -0.93
N ALA A 43 -21.66 16.57 -0.22
CA ALA A 43 -22.69 15.70 0.35
C ALA A 43 -23.63 16.46 1.29
N LEU A 44 -23.10 17.38 2.11
CA LEU A 44 -23.89 18.24 2.99
C LEU A 44 -24.75 19.24 2.21
N LEU A 45 -24.20 19.91 1.20
CA LEU A 45 -24.96 20.83 0.34
C LEU A 45 -26.11 20.13 -0.36
N LEU A 46 -25.88 18.90 -0.82
CA LEU A 46 -26.87 18.09 -1.50
C LEU A 46 -28.00 17.60 -0.57
N ILE A 47 -27.68 17.34 0.71
CA ILE A 47 -28.71 17.09 1.74
C ILE A 47 -29.52 18.36 2.03
N ILE A 48 -28.87 19.54 2.08
CA ILE A 48 -29.55 20.81 2.36
C ILE A 48 -30.44 21.22 1.18
N SER A 49 -30.00 20.99 -0.07
CA SER A 49 -30.75 21.29 -1.28
C SER A 49 -32.05 20.47 -1.39
N TYR A 50 -32.09 19.29 -0.78
CA TYR A 50 -33.33 18.52 -0.63
C TYR A 50 -34.41 19.25 0.19
N PHE A 51 -34.01 19.98 1.24
CA PHE A 51 -34.95 20.68 2.12
C PHE A 51 -35.23 22.13 1.71
N THR A 52 -34.34 22.73 0.93
CA THR A 52 -34.38 24.16 0.60
C THR A 52 -34.13 24.38 -0.88
N ARG A 53 -34.96 25.20 -1.52
CA ARG A 53 -34.67 25.67 -2.89
C ARG A 53 -33.49 26.65 -2.81
N LEU A 54 -32.31 26.18 -3.22
CA LEU A 54 -31.09 26.97 -3.24
C LEU A 54 -31.05 27.92 -4.46
N ASN A 55 -30.36 29.04 -4.30
CA ASN A 55 -30.11 30.00 -5.38
C ASN A 55 -29.11 29.41 -6.41
N GLU A 56 -29.14 29.86 -7.65
CA GLU A 56 -28.30 29.41 -8.77
C GLU A 56 -26.79 29.46 -8.44
N LEU A 57 -26.34 30.46 -7.68
CA LEU A 57 -24.95 30.59 -7.27
C LEU A 57 -24.53 29.48 -6.28
N ILE A 58 -25.42 29.10 -5.37
CA ILE A 58 -25.16 28.00 -4.42
C ILE A 58 -25.13 26.67 -5.17
N TYR A 59 -25.99 26.52 -6.17
CA TYR A 59 -25.98 25.35 -7.04
C TYR A 59 -24.67 25.20 -7.83
N LEU A 60 -24.13 26.30 -8.37
CA LEU A 60 -22.82 26.27 -9.02
C LEU A 60 -21.70 25.85 -8.05
N ILE A 61 -21.72 26.35 -6.81
CA ILE A 61 -20.76 25.95 -5.78
C ILE A 61 -20.90 24.46 -5.48
N GLU A 62 -22.12 23.96 -5.30
CA GLU A 62 -22.39 22.53 -5.07
C GLU A 62 -21.77 21.66 -6.15
N LEU A 63 -21.99 22.00 -7.43
CA LEU A 63 -21.42 21.26 -8.57
C LEU A 63 -19.88 21.26 -8.55
N LEU A 64 -19.26 22.42 -8.31
CA LEU A 64 -17.80 22.54 -8.26
C LEU A 64 -17.22 21.73 -7.08
N MET A 65 -17.84 21.81 -5.90
CA MET A 65 -17.42 21.04 -4.72
C MET A 65 -17.52 19.54 -4.97
N GLY A 66 -18.59 19.09 -5.62
CA GLY A 66 -18.78 17.67 -5.94
C GLY A 66 -17.80 17.18 -6.99
N LEU A 67 -17.56 17.95 -8.06
CA LEU A 67 -16.57 17.62 -9.09
C LEU A 67 -15.17 17.53 -8.51
N PHE A 68 -14.69 18.57 -7.82
CA PHE A 68 -13.35 18.58 -7.24
C PHE A 68 -13.22 17.57 -6.11
N GLY A 69 -14.21 17.49 -5.21
CA GLY A 69 -14.20 16.57 -4.09
C GLY A 69 -14.12 15.10 -4.52
N SER A 70 -14.97 14.68 -5.45
CA SER A 70 -14.98 13.30 -5.96
C SER A 70 -13.69 12.95 -6.71
N THR A 71 -13.20 13.87 -7.54
CA THR A 71 -11.94 13.69 -8.27
C THR A 71 -10.76 13.56 -7.30
N ILE A 72 -10.66 14.44 -6.31
CA ILE A 72 -9.52 14.47 -5.38
C ILE A 72 -9.51 13.25 -4.48
N ILE A 73 -10.66 12.85 -3.91
CA ILE A 73 -10.72 11.65 -3.06
C ILE A 73 -10.43 10.37 -3.87
N PHE A 74 -10.86 10.32 -5.13
CA PHE A 74 -10.51 9.23 -6.03
C PHE A 74 -9.01 9.20 -6.35
N ILE A 75 -8.40 10.35 -6.68
CA ILE A 75 -6.95 10.44 -6.88
C ILE A 75 -6.20 9.98 -5.64
N LEU A 76 -6.65 10.39 -4.45
CA LEU A 76 -6.05 9.97 -3.18
C LEU A 76 -6.11 8.45 -3.00
N HIS A 77 -7.26 7.84 -3.29
CA HIS A 77 -7.42 6.38 -3.30
C HIS A 77 -6.43 5.71 -4.26
N MET A 78 -6.37 6.19 -5.51
CA MET A 78 -5.47 5.67 -6.54
C MET A 78 -4.00 5.77 -6.16
N VAL A 79 -3.60 6.88 -5.51
CA VAL A 79 -2.21 7.03 -5.04
C VAL A 79 -1.91 6.03 -3.93
N ILE A 80 -2.80 5.81 -2.95
CA ILE A 80 -2.60 4.77 -1.93
C ILE A 80 -2.44 3.40 -2.59
N LEU A 81 -3.35 3.00 -3.49
CA LEU A 81 -3.27 1.70 -4.14
C LEU A 81 -1.99 1.53 -4.96
N ARG A 82 -1.58 2.57 -5.68
CA ARG A 82 -0.32 2.56 -6.42
C ARG A 82 0.88 2.37 -5.49
N LYS A 83 0.88 3.02 -4.33
CA LYS A 83 1.94 2.85 -3.33
C LYS A 83 1.99 1.42 -2.79
N LEU A 84 0.84 0.85 -2.42
CA LEU A 84 0.75 -0.54 -1.95
C LEU A 84 1.23 -1.52 -3.02
N ASN A 85 0.75 -1.41 -4.26
CA ASN A 85 1.15 -2.25 -5.39
C ASN A 85 2.65 -2.19 -5.66
N ASN A 86 3.21 -0.98 -5.68
CA ASN A 86 4.63 -0.78 -5.91
C ASN A 86 5.45 -1.37 -4.76
N HIS A 87 5.03 -1.22 -3.50
CA HIS A 87 5.71 -1.86 -2.37
C HIS A 87 5.72 -3.38 -2.51
N VAL A 88 4.56 -3.98 -2.81
CA VAL A 88 4.43 -5.43 -3.01
C VAL A 88 5.40 -5.90 -4.08
N GLU A 89 5.49 -5.22 -5.22
CA GLU A 89 6.45 -5.58 -6.26
C GLU A 89 7.90 -5.47 -5.84
N VAL A 90 8.27 -4.32 -5.30
CA VAL A 90 9.67 -4.05 -4.95
C VAL A 90 10.12 -5.02 -3.85
N SER A 91 9.23 -5.37 -2.91
CA SER A 91 9.52 -6.36 -1.88
C SER A 91 9.66 -7.78 -2.44
N LYS A 92 8.85 -8.17 -3.44
CA LYS A 92 9.01 -9.45 -4.17
C LYS A 92 10.41 -9.60 -4.76
N TYR A 93 10.87 -8.57 -5.48
CA TYR A 93 12.22 -8.58 -6.03
C TYR A 93 13.28 -8.68 -4.93
N LEU A 94 13.15 -7.92 -3.84
CA LEU A 94 14.11 -7.96 -2.74
C LEU A 94 14.24 -9.37 -2.14
N HIS A 95 13.12 -10.00 -1.78
CA HIS A 95 13.15 -11.32 -1.13
C HIS A 95 13.61 -12.43 -2.07
N SER A 96 13.31 -12.33 -3.38
CA SER A 96 13.85 -13.25 -4.38
C SER A 96 15.38 -13.19 -4.42
N HIS A 97 15.96 -11.99 -4.47
CA HIS A 97 17.42 -11.84 -4.52
C HIS A 97 18.09 -12.24 -3.19
N ILE A 98 17.41 -12.05 -2.05
CA ILE A 98 17.88 -12.56 -0.75
C ILE A 98 17.96 -14.09 -0.74
N GLU A 99 16.97 -14.76 -1.32
CA GLU A 99 16.98 -16.22 -1.44
C GLU A 99 18.11 -16.72 -2.35
N ASP A 100 18.35 -16.06 -3.48
CA ASP A 100 19.48 -16.35 -4.37
C ASP A 100 20.82 -16.19 -3.65
N MET A 101 20.97 -15.14 -2.82
CA MET A 101 22.17 -14.96 -1.99
C MET A 101 22.36 -16.09 -0.99
N LEU A 102 21.30 -16.53 -0.31
CA LEU A 102 21.38 -17.64 0.64
C LEU A 102 21.79 -18.97 -0.05
N LYS A 103 21.28 -19.23 -1.25
CA LYS A 103 21.70 -20.40 -2.06
C LYS A 103 23.19 -20.41 -2.36
N ILE A 104 23.77 -19.26 -2.69
CA ILE A 104 25.21 -19.16 -3.02
C ILE A 104 26.10 -19.64 -1.86
N ILE A 105 25.68 -19.42 -0.61
CA ILE A 105 26.40 -19.86 0.59
C ILE A 105 25.84 -21.16 1.19
N ASN A 106 25.06 -21.94 0.43
CA ASN A 106 24.45 -23.21 0.84
C ASN A 106 23.57 -23.12 2.09
N LEU A 107 22.88 -21.99 2.29
CA LEU A 107 21.94 -21.76 3.39
C LEU A 107 20.49 -21.68 2.90
N GLU A 108 20.08 -22.69 2.13
CA GLU A 108 18.76 -22.74 1.51
C GLU A 108 17.61 -22.64 2.54
N LEU A 109 16.49 -22.08 2.08
CA LEU A 109 15.26 -22.05 2.86
C LEU A 109 14.70 -23.47 3.04
N SER A 110 14.01 -23.69 4.16
CA SER A 110 13.22 -24.91 4.33
C SER A 110 12.11 -24.98 3.26
N VAL A 111 11.64 -26.20 2.96
CA VAL A 111 10.54 -26.44 2.02
C VAL A 111 9.29 -25.62 2.39
N GLU A 112 8.98 -25.51 3.69
CA GLU A 112 7.87 -24.69 4.17
C GLU A 112 8.07 -23.20 3.86
N SER A 113 9.27 -22.67 4.12
CA SER A 113 9.60 -21.27 3.86
C SER A 113 9.69 -20.95 2.37
N TYR A 114 10.15 -21.89 1.55
CA TYR A 114 10.08 -21.77 0.09
C TYR A 114 8.63 -21.72 -0.41
N ASN A 115 7.73 -22.53 0.16
CA ASN A 115 6.30 -22.45 -0.15
C ASN A 115 5.70 -21.09 0.25
N TYR A 116 6.15 -20.48 1.35
CA TYR A 116 5.76 -19.12 1.70
C TYR A 116 6.30 -18.09 0.71
N LEU A 117 7.55 -18.25 0.23
CA LEU A 117 8.13 -17.40 -0.81
C LEU A 117 7.33 -17.52 -2.12
N ALA A 118 6.98 -18.74 -2.55
CA ALA A 118 6.15 -18.94 -3.73
C ALA A 118 4.78 -18.24 -3.60
N LYS A 119 4.10 -18.39 -2.46
CA LYS A 119 2.84 -17.68 -2.16
C LYS A 119 3.02 -16.17 -2.14
N PHE A 120 4.10 -15.68 -1.55
CA PHE A 120 4.45 -14.27 -1.50
C PHE A 120 4.66 -13.67 -2.90
N LEU A 121 5.39 -14.38 -3.77
CA LEU A 121 5.61 -14.00 -5.16
C LEU A 121 4.34 -14.06 -6.00
N ALA A 122 3.38 -14.93 -5.66
CA ALA A 122 2.10 -15.06 -6.34
C ALA A 122 1.06 -13.99 -5.97
N VAL A 123 1.27 -13.17 -4.93
CA VAL A 123 0.29 -12.14 -4.50
C VAL A 123 0.05 -11.13 -5.63
N GLU A 124 -1.12 -11.12 -6.24
CA GLU A 124 -1.44 -10.20 -7.33
C GLU A 124 -1.58 -8.74 -6.86
N LYS A 125 -1.33 -7.82 -7.78
CA LYS A 125 -1.57 -6.38 -7.57
C LYS A 125 -3.05 -6.07 -7.66
N ALA A 126 -3.45 -4.96 -7.02
CA ALA A 126 -4.71 -4.32 -7.32
C ALA A 126 -4.79 -3.92 -8.82
N PRO A 127 -5.82 -4.33 -9.57
CA PRO A 127 -6.00 -3.89 -10.96
C PRO A 127 -6.44 -2.41 -10.97
N LEU A 128 -5.54 -1.52 -11.41
CA LEU A 128 -5.77 -0.07 -11.42
C LEU A 128 -6.46 0.42 -12.70
N GLU A 129 -6.42 -0.36 -13.77
CA GLU A 129 -6.86 0.03 -15.12
C GLU A 129 -8.36 0.36 -15.17
N TYR A 130 -9.18 -0.36 -14.40
CA TYR A 130 -10.63 -0.19 -14.39
C TYR A 130 -11.13 0.73 -13.27
N MET A 131 -10.26 1.18 -12.37
CA MET A 131 -10.65 2.04 -11.25
C MET A 131 -11.29 3.37 -11.66
N PRO A 132 -10.90 4.04 -12.78
CA PRO A 132 -11.55 5.29 -13.21
C PRO A 132 -13.07 5.18 -13.42
N VAL A 133 -13.59 3.97 -13.67
CA VAL A 133 -15.05 3.72 -13.79
C VAL A 133 -15.80 4.14 -12.52
N LEU A 134 -15.15 4.13 -11.36
CA LEU A 134 -15.77 4.57 -10.09
C LEU A 134 -16.15 6.05 -10.08
N LEU A 135 -15.48 6.90 -10.87
CA LEU A 135 -15.81 8.33 -11.00
C LEU A 135 -17.11 8.57 -11.78
N VAL A 136 -17.58 7.58 -12.55
CA VAL A 136 -18.84 7.71 -13.29
C VAL A 136 -20.00 7.94 -12.32
N ILE A 137 -19.99 7.29 -11.15
CA ILE A 137 -21.06 7.39 -10.16
C ILE A 137 -21.23 8.82 -9.61
N PRO A 138 -20.21 9.46 -9.02
CA PRO A 138 -20.34 10.83 -8.53
C PRO A 138 -20.55 11.83 -9.66
N TYR A 139 -20.07 11.58 -10.87
CA TYR A 139 -20.33 12.48 -12.00
C TYR A 139 -21.77 12.40 -12.50
N LEU A 140 -22.38 11.21 -12.50
CA LEU A 140 -23.81 11.07 -12.77
C LEU A 140 -24.64 11.83 -11.73
N SER A 141 -24.24 11.81 -10.46
CA SER A 141 -24.90 12.57 -9.39
C SER A 141 -24.95 14.08 -9.69
N LEU A 142 -23.88 14.62 -10.30
CA LEU A 142 -23.79 16.02 -10.70
C LEU A 142 -24.69 16.37 -11.90
N LEU A 143 -25.09 15.37 -12.70
CA LEU A 143 -25.92 15.56 -13.89
C LEU A 143 -27.41 15.37 -13.60
N THR A 144 -27.77 14.63 -12.55
CA THR A 144 -29.16 14.28 -12.21
C THR A 144 -29.74 15.12 -11.08
N VAL A 145 -29.35 16.40 -10.98
CA VAL A 145 -29.66 17.25 -9.82
C VAL A 145 -31.16 17.52 -9.67
N GLU A 146 -31.92 17.43 -10.75
CA GLU A 146 -33.39 17.52 -10.72
C GLU A 146 -34.05 16.43 -9.85
N ASN A 147 -33.36 15.33 -9.59
CA ASN A 147 -33.79 14.29 -8.66
C ASN A 147 -32.79 14.13 -7.49
N PRO A 148 -32.96 14.91 -6.40
CA PRO A 148 -32.00 14.93 -5.29
C PRO A 148 -31.87 13.57 -4.60
N LEU A 149 -32.94 12.77 -4.51
CA LEU A 149 -32.88 11.43 -3.91
C LEU A 149 -31.96 10.49 -4.71
N PHE A 150 -32.01 10.58 -6.04
CA PHE A 150 -31.14 9.79 -6.90
C PHE A 150 -29.68 10.21 -6.79
N SER A 151 -29.40 11.52 -6.76
CA SER A 151 -28.05 12.04 -6.54
C SER A 151 -27.48 11.66 -5.17
N ILE A 152 -28.28 11.72 -4.09
CA ILE A 152 -27.88 11.23 -2.75
C ILE A 152 -27.46 9.75 -2.84
N LEU A 153 -28.29 8.91 -3.48
CA LEU A 153 -28.02 7.49 -3.62
C LEU A 153 -26.70 7.23 -4.35
N LEU A 154 -26.44 7.92 -5.47
CA LEU A 154 -25.19 7.79 -6.22
C LEU A 154 -23.98 8.16 -5.37
N ILE A 155 -24.05 9.23 -4.58
CA ILE A 155 -22.94 9.61 -3.69
C ILE A 155 -22.72 8.62 -2.56
N ILE A 156 -23.78 8.07 -1.97
CA ILE A 156 -23.65 6.98 -1.00
C ILE A 156 -22.95 5.78 -1.65
N LEU A 157 -23.35 5.37 -2.85
CA LEU A 157 -22.71 4.26 -3.56
C LEU A 157 -21.21 4.52 -3.81
N PHE A 158 -20.84 5.74 -4.23
CA PHE A 158 -19.44 6.12 -4.39
C PHE A 158 -18.67 6.06 -3.06
N LEU A 159 -19.26 6.60 -1.99
CA LEU A 159 -18.67 6.59 -0.64
C LEU A 159 -18.63 5.20 0.01
N VAL A 160 -19.45 4.25 -0.45
CA VAL A 160 -19.38 2.84 -0.03
C VAL A 160 -18.30 2.09 -0.82
N ALA A 161 -18.17 2.38 -2.11
CA ALA A 161 -17.22 1.69 -3.00
C ALA A 161 -15.76 1.91 -2.56
N LEU A 162 -15.35 3.16 -2.33
CA LEU A 162 -13.96 3.48 -1.97
C LEU A 162 -13.46 2.80 -0.68
N PRO A 163 -14.14 2.88 0.48
CA PRO A 163 -13.68 2.22 1.70
C PRO A 163 -13.75 0.70 1.60
N SER A 164 -14.74 0.14 0.88
CA SER A 164 -14.83 -1.31 0.65
C SER A 164 -13.64 -1.81 -0.17
N LEU A 165 -13.28 -1.09 -1.23
CA LEU A 165 -12.09 -1.38 -2.01
C LEU A 165 -10.83 -1.27 -1.18
N LEU A 166 -10.66 -0.20 -0.39
CA LEU A 166 -9.50 -0.05 0.48
C LEU A 166 -9.38 -1.21 1.47
N PHE A 167 -10.50 -1.66 2.06
CA PHE A 167 -10.53 -2.81 2.97
C PHE A 167 -9.97 -4.07 2.30
N PHE A 168 -10.48 -4.46 1.14
CA PHE A 168 -9.98 -5.65 0.41
C PHE A 168 -8.50 -5.52 0.04
N GLN A 169 -8.07 -4.33 -0.36
CA GLN A 169 -6.68 -4.10 -0.74
C GLN A 169 -5.73 -4.17 0.45
N MET A 170 -6.15 -3.66 1.61
CA MET A 170 -5.39 -3.82 2.85
C MET A 170 -5.37 -5.27 3.33
N GLU A 171 -6.43 -6.05 3.13
CA GLU A 171 -6.42 -7.48 3.44
C GLU A 171 -5.39 -8.24 2.60
N LEU A 172 -5.35 -7.98 1.28
CA LEU A 172 -4.33 -8.55 0.39
C LEU A 172 -2.92 -8.14 0.81
N PHE A 173 -2.72 -6.86 1.13
CA PHE A 173 -1.44 -6.36 1.63
C PHE A 173 -1.03 -7.02 2.95
N ASN A 174 -1.96 -7.21 3.89
CA ASN A 174 -1.67 -7.87 5.17
C ASN A 174 -1.26 -9.34 4.97
N ARG A 175 -1.86 -10.06 4.02
CA ARG A 175 -1.41 -11.42 3.66
C ARG A 175 0.04 -11.40 3.15
N HIS A 176 0.39 -10.42 2.33
CA HIS A 176 1.77 -10.20 1.88
C HIS A 176 2.72 -9.98 3.07
N VAL A 177 2.37 -9.11 4.03
CA VAL A 177 3.15 -8.85 5.26
C VAL A 177 3.32 -10.11 6.13
N VAL A 178 2.28 -10.95 6.24
CA VAL A 178 2.37 -12.20 7.00
C VAL A 178 3.39 -13.16 6.38
N TYR A 179 3.38 -13.34 5.05
CA TYR A 179 4.37 -14.18 4.38
C TYR A 179 5.77 -13.59 4.48
N GLU A 180 5.88 -12.27 4.34
CA GLU A 180 7.14 -11.53 4.50
C GLU A 180 7.79 -11.80 5.86
N ASN A 181 7.03 -11.71 6.95
CA ASN A 181 7.50 -12.04 8.30
C ASN A 181 8.03 -13.47 8.43
N LYS A 182 7.33 -14.43 7.82
CA LYS A 182 7.74 -15.84 7.85
C LYS A 182 9.06 -16.04 7.13
N ILE A 183 9.22 -15.41 5.96
CA ILE A 183 10.45 -15.46 5.15
C ILE A 183 11.59 -14.79 5.92
N ILE A 184 11.39 -13.57 6.45
CA ILE A 184 12.45 -12.85 7.18
C ILE A 184 12.91 -13.62 8.41
N ARG A 185 11.98 -14.17 9.20
CA ARG A 185 12.35 -14.97 10.37
C ARG A 185 13.28 -16.13 10.00
N GLU A 186 12.95 -16.85 8.92
CA GLU A 186 13.78 -17.96 8.45
C GLU A 186 15.13 -17.45 7.94
N VAL A 187 15.15 -16.41 7.11
CA VAL A 187 16.37 -15.80 6.56
C VAL A 187 17.35 -15.42 7.68
N PHE A 188 16.85 -14.76 8.72
CA PHE A 188 17.65 -14.33 9.86
C PHE A 188 18.14 -15.53 10.71
N SER A 189 17.27 -16.52 10.91
CA SER A 189 17.65 -17.78 11.57
C SER A 189 18.78 -18.50 10.82
N ARG A 190 18.74 -18.56 9.49
CA ARG A 190 19.78 -19.21 8.66
C ARG A 190 21.13 -18.53 8.79
N ILE A 191 21.15 -17.21 8.88
CA ILE A 191 22.39 -16.43 9.03
C ILE A 191 22.89 -16.42 10.48
N GLY A 192 22.12 -17.00 11.42
CA GLY A 192 22.49 -17.11 12.83
C GLY A 192 22.37 -15.79 13.59
N ASN A 193 21.48 -14.90 13.14
CA ASN A 193 21.14 -13.68 13.86
C ASN A 193 19.62 -13.57 13.98
N ASN A 194 19.08 -13.54 15.20
CA ASN A 194 17.64 -13.40 15.44
C ASN A 194 17.19 -11.94 15.69
N GLU A 195 18.10 -10.97 15.58
CA GLU A 195 17.80 -9.56 15.68
C GLU A 195 17.23 -9.05 14.34
N TYR A 196 15.91 -9.07 14.23
CA TYR A 196 15.15 -8.43 13.17
C TYR A 196 13.91 -7.74 13.75
N ASP A 197 13.45 -6.69 13.07
CA ASP A 197 12.20 -6.03 13.44
C ASP A 197 11.03 -6.73 12.74
N PRO A 198 10.08 -7.35 13.46
CA PRO A 198 8.91 -7.93 12.84
C PRO A 198 8.01 -6.85 12.23
N TYR A 199 7.40 -7.19 11.10
CA TYR A 199 6.38 -6.36 10.48
C TYR A 199 5.04 -6.57 11.18
N GLU A 200 4.30 -5.49 11.37
CA GLU A 200 2.97 -5.54 11.97
C GLU A 200 1.93 -5.33 10.87
N PRO A 201 0.90 -6.18 10.75
CA PRO A 201 -0.18 -5.95 9.80
C PRO A 201 -1.02 -4.74 10.22
N PHE A 202 -1.53 -3.99 9.25
CA PHE A 202 -2.42 -2.86 9.49
C PHE A 202 -3.87 -3.32 9.43
N ILE A 203 -4.52 -3.39 10.59
CA ILE A 203 -5.88 -3.94 10.69
C ILE A 203 -6.90 -2.88 10.26
N VAL A 204 -7.53 -3.08 9.11
CA VAL A 204 -8.77 -2.41 8.71
C VAL A 204 -9.90 -3.41 8.90
N GLY A 205 -10.89 -3.07 9.73
CA GLY A 205 -12.07 -3.89 9.95
C GLY A 205 -13.29 -3.39 9.19
N LEU A 206 -14.35 -4.21 9.17
CA LEU A 206 -15.66 -3.79 8.63
C LEU A 206 -16.21 -2.53 9.33
N LYS A 207 -15.89 -2.35 10.62
CA LYS A 207 -16.22 -1.14 11.38
C LYS A 207 -15.66 0.14 10.75
N ASP A 208 -14.48 0.05 10.13
CA ASP A 208 -13.81 1.19 9.52
C ASP A 208 -14.52 1.60 8.23
N VAL A 209 -15.00 0.61 7.46
CA VAL A 209 -15.85 0.83 6.28
C VAL A 209 -17.17 1.49 6.68
N LEU A 210 -17.84 0.96 7.69
CA LEU A 210 -19.09 1.53 8.21
C LEU A 210 -18.90 2.96 8.71
N LEU A 211 -17.81 3.23 9.45
CA LEU A 211 -17.50 4.56 9.96
C LEU A 211 -17.18 5.54 8.82
N SER A 212 -16.50 5.10 7.76
CA SER A 212 -16.31 5.89 6.53
C SER A 212 -17.63 6.28 5.88
N ILE A 213 -18.59 5.38 5.81
CA ILE A 213 -19.91 5.64 5.22
C ILE A 213 -20.70 6.63 6.08
N ILE A 214 -20.83 6.36 7.39
CA ILE A 214 -21.63 7.19 8.32
C ILE A 214 -21.07 8.61 8.41
N THR A 215 -19.75 8.76 8.32
CA THR A 215 -19.07 10.07 8.36
C THR A 215 -18.95 10.74 6.99
N LEU A 216 -19.69 10.27 5.97
CA LEU A 216 -19.69 10.81 4.61
C LEU A 216 -18.29 10.92 3.99
N GLY A 217 -17.40 9.98 4.31
CA GLY A 217 -16.03 9.92 3.81
C GLY A 217 -14.98 10.63 4.67
N ILE A 218 -15.34 11.39 5.71
CA ILE A 218 -14.34 12.03 6.59
C ILE A 218 -13.38 10.99 7.18
N TYR A 219 -13.93 9.89 7.71
CA TYR A 219 -13.10 8.85 8.30
C TYR A 219 -12.22 8.14 7.25
N LEU A 220 -12.70 8.02 6.00
CA LEU A 220 -11.91 7.46 4.90
C LEU A 220 -10.66 8.31 4.60
N ILE A 221 -10.79 9.64 4.65
CA ILE A 221 -9.65 10.56 4.45
C ILE A 221 -8.61 10.35 5.54
N ALA A 222 -9.04 10.24 6.81
CA ALA A 222 -8.14 9.92 7.92
C ALA A 222 -7.51 8.53 7.76
N LEU A 223 -8.25 7.55 7.24
CA LEU A 223 -7.75 6.20 6.99
C LEU A 223 -6.66 6.20 5.91
N TYR A 224 -6.80 6.96 4.82
CA TYR A 224 -5.73 7.11 3.83
C TYR A 224 -4.45 7.68 4.44
N ALA A 225 -4.55 8.72 5.28
CA ALA A 225 -3.40 9.28 5.96
C ALA A 225 -2.71 8.26 6.88
N LYS A 226 -3.50 7.44 7.60
CA LYS A 226 -2.97 6.35 8.44
C LYS A 226 -2.28 5.27 7.62
N VAL A 227 -2.86 4.86 6.48
CA VAL A 227 -2.26 3.88 5.57
C VAL A 227 -0.95 4.40 4.98
N ASP A 228 -0.88 5.69 4.59
CA ASP A 228 0.34 6.32 4.09
C ASP A 228 1.46 6.29 5.15
N ALA A 229 1.15 6.69 6.38
CA ALA A 229 2.10 6.67 7.49
C ALA A 229 2.52 5.24 7.88
N TYR A 230 1.61 4.29 7.83
CA TYR A 230 1.89 2.88 8.06
C TYR A 230 2.87 2.33 7.01
N LEU A 231 2.63 2.61 5.73
CA LEU A 231 3.49 2.14 4.66
C LEU A 231 4.91 2.71 4.77
N ASP A 232 5.04 4.00 5.11
CA ASP A 232 6.34 4.62 5.39
C ASP A 232 7.09 3.89 6.52
N ASN A 233 6.40 3.61 7.63
CA ASN A 233 7.00 2.88 8.75
C ASN A 233 7.40 1.45 8.37
N HIS A 234 6.57 0.76 7.58
CA HIS A 234 6.85 -0.58 7.07
C HIS A 234 8.10 -0.58 6.17
N ILE A 235 8.23 0.42 5.28
CA ILE A 235 9.41 0.62 4.44
C ILE A 235 10.67 0.88 5.28
N VAL A 236 10.58 1.66 6.36
CA VAL A 236 11.71 1.91 7.26
C VAL A 236 12.16 0.60 7.93
N LYS A 237 11.23 -0.21 8.45
CA LYS A 237 11.54 -1.54 9.01
C LYS A 237 12.23 -2.44 7.97
N HIS A 238 11.73 -2.44 6.73
CA HIS A 238 12.34 -3.16 5.60
C HIS A 238 13.80 -2.84 5.40
N ARG A 239 14.13 -1.55 5.39
CA ARG A 239 15.51 -1.10 5.20
C ARG A 239 16.41 -1.47 6.36
N ARG A 240 15.89 -1.40 7.59
CA ARG A 240 16.64 -1.81 8.78
C ARG A 240 16.94 -3.31 8.73
N ASN A 241 15.93 -4.14 8.44
CA ASN A 241 16.09 -5.58 8.28
C ASN A 241 17.07 -5.92 7.15
N TYR A 242 16.93 -5.31 5.97
CA TYR A 242 17.88 -5.54 4.88
C TYR A 242 19.32 -5.15 5.26
N ARG A 243 19.52 -4.03 5.95
CA ARG A 243 20.85 -3.61 6.41
C ARG A 243 21.44 -4.60 7.41
N LEU A 244 20.65 -5.08 8.36
CA LEU A 244 21.06 -6.10 9.33
C LEU A 244 21.41 -7.40 8.61
N PHE A 245 20.53 -7.89 7.74
CA PHE A 245 20.78 -9.05 6.88
C PHE A 245 22.12 -8.91 6.14
N LYS A 246 22.35 -7.78 5.45
CA LYS A 246 23.56 -7.53 4.67
C LYS A 246 24.83 -7.64 5.51
N ILE A 247 24.86 -7.03 6.70
CA ILE A 247 26.02 -7.07 7.59
C ILE A 247 26.31 -8.52 8.03
N ASN A 248 25.27 -9.23 8.48
CA ASN A 248 25.41 -10.59 8.96
C ASN A 248 25.76 -11.57 7.84
N TYR A 249 25.17 -11.39 6.66
CA TYR A 249 25.45 -12.19 5.47
C TYR A 249 26.91 -12.07 5.05
N ILE A 250 27.48 -10.86 4.99
CA ILE A 250 28.91 -10.67 4.67
C ILE A 250 29.80 -11.36 5.70
N LYS A 251 29.45 -11.29 6.99
CA LYS A 251 30.21 -11.98 8.04
C LYS A 251 30.15 -13.49 7.82
N LYS A 252 28.95 -14.03 7.62
CA LYS A 252 28.71 -15.47 7.44
C LYS A 252 29.34 -16.01 6.16
N SER A 253 29.30 -15.26 5.06
CA SER A 253 29.91 -15.63 3.79
C SER A 253 31.44 -15.70 3.92
N LYS A 254 32.07 -14.77 4.65
CA LYS A 254 33.51 -14.81 4.93
C LYS A 254 33.91 -16.02 5.76
N GLU A 255 33.12 -16.34 6.80
CA GLU A 255 33.33 -17.55 7.60
C GLU A 255 33.32 -18.79 6.69
N LEU A 256 32.24 -19.01 5.94
CA LEU A 256 32.05 -20.20 5.11
C LEU A 256 33.05 -20.30 3.95
N LEU A 257 33.36 -19.18 3.27
CA LEU A 257 34.28 -19.16 2.14
C LEU A 257 35.75 -19.21 2.56
N GLY A 258 36.08 -18.71 3.76
CA GLY A 258 37.40 -18.85 4.37
C GLY A 258 37.72 -20.29 4.76
N PHE A 259 36.72 -21.11 5.12
CA PHE A 259 36.90 -22.54 5.40
C PHE A 259 37.16 -23.38 4.14
N THR A 260 36.75 -22.92 2.95
CA THR A 260 36.99 -23.64 1.68
C THR A 260 38.36 -23.38 1.05
N GLN A 261 39.20 -22.53 1.64
CA GLN A 261 40.56 -22.21 1.15
C GLN A 261 41.69 -22.88 1.96
N LEU A 262 41.35 -23.76 2.91
CA LEU A 262 42.26 -24.62 3.69
C LEU A 262 42.02 -26.08 3.30
#